data_AF-A0A194W0W5-F1
#
_entry.id   AF-A0A194W0W5-F1
#
_cell.length_a   1.000
_cell.length_b   1.000
_cell.length_c   1.000
_cell.angle_alpha   90.00
_cell.angle_beta   90.00
_cell.angle_gamma   90.00
#
_symmetry.space_group_name_H-M   'P 1'
#
loop_
_entity.id
_entity.type
_entity.pdbx_description
1 polymer ?
#
loop_
_entity_poly.entity_id
_entity_poly.type
_entity_poly.pdbx_seq_one_letter_code
_entity_poly.pdbx_strand_id
1 'polypeptide(L)'
;MRGLNRVQTALRQCRSAARAAGPSSFTSRPAPLQHARTTALLPPSYICQRCFSQTSILGAKKNKEKPNRRGSAREEQEVEEEDAPKSKGRSKEKAAQTPDFDYDAAFDLKEVDEEYAKVDERFEKRLQEFKVGGRFNPEVLGQLQIKPDKNLPGSYPLRELAQVVHRGGRSVSIMVSDQSYIKPIMSAVQNSEEFNQQPQRDPDNDLELLLKIEPENPEEQQKRLKGECNSWKDGIREVLATRKNKHAAWLKAKHITKDDAKTLDKKVKAMQDKKIEVIEKREKQLVQELANKQKRL
;
A
#
# COMPACT_ATOMS: atom_id res chain seq x y z
N MET A 1 47.87 49.30 -14.00
CA MET A 1 48.63 48.88 -12.79
C MET A 1 48.43 47.37 -12.62
N ARG A 2 49.51 46.58 -12.54
CA ARG A 2 49.94 45.81 -11.34
C ARG A 2 48.79 45.07 -10.60
N GLY A 3 48.80 43.75 -10.40
CA GLY A 3 49.78 42.75 -10.83
C GLY A 3 49.39 41.30 -10.45
N LEU A 4 50.07 40.37 -11.14
CA LEU A 4 50.52 39.04 -10.74
C LEU A 4 50.30 38.59 -9.27
N ASN A 5 49.85 37.34 -9.09
CA ASN A 5 50.57 36.36 -8.26
C ASN A 5 50.27 34.90 -8.67
N ARG A 6 51.34 34.13 -8.91
CA ARG A 6 51.36 32.66 -8.91
C ARG A 6 51.38 32.16 -7.45
N VAL A 7 50.99 30.92 -7.19
CA VAL A 7 51.88 29.88 -6.59
C VAL A 7 51.35 28.50 -6.98
N GLN A 8 52.26 27.57 -7.33
CA GLN A 8 51.99 26.14 -7.50
C GLN A 8 52.29 25.40 -6.19
N THR A 9 51.57 24.31 -5.89
CA THR A 9 52.06 23.31 -4.94
C THR A 9 51.82 21.90 -5.48
N ALA A 10 52.90 21.21 -5.87
CA ALA A 10 52.89 19.82 -6.29
C ALA A 10 54.07 19.07 -5.64
N LEU A 11 53.78 18.18 -4.69
CA LEU A 11 54.70 17.28 -3.96
C LEU A 11 53.82 16.23 -3.25
N ARG A 12 54.20 14.96 -3.05
CA ARG A 12 55.28 14.13 -3.62
C ARG A 12 54.90 12.65 -3.41
N GLN A 13 55.47 11.73 -4.19
CA GLN A 13 55.38 10.28 -3.94
C GLN A 13 56.44 9.80 -2.94
N CYS A 14 56.11 8.76 -2.16
CA CYS A 14 56.98 7.66 -1.68
C CYS A 14 56.03 6.46 -1.42
N ARG A 15 56.07 5.32 -2.10
CA ARG A 15 57.09 4.24 -2.17
C ARG A 15 57.44 3.57 -0.84
N SER A 16 56.95 2.34 -0.65
CA SER A 16 57.68 1.24 0.01
C SER A 16 57.11 -0.12 -0.42
N ALA A 17 57.97 -1.05 -0.83
CA ALA A 17 57.62 -2.42 -1.17
C ALA A 17 58.66 -3.40 -0.59
N ALA A 18 58.21 -4.53 -0.07
CA ALA A 18 58.99 -5.72 0.32
C ALA A 18 58.06 -6.95 0.17
N ARG A 19 58.42 -8.08 -0.47
CA ARG A 19 59.43 -9.12 -0.10
C ARG A 19 59.12 -9.75 1.28
N ALA A 20 59.11 -11.07 1.48
CA ALA A 20 59.41 -12.24 0.63
C ALA A 20 58.62 -13.50 1.15
N ALA A 21 58.20 -14.45 0.30
CA ALA A 21 58.82 -15.78 0.05
C ALA A 21 59.15 -16.68 1.27
N GLY A 22 58.55 -17.89 1.33
CA GLY A 22 58.90 -18.98 2.28
C GLY A 22 57.93 -20.18 2.19
N PRO A 23 58.36 -21.48 2.16
CA PRO A 23 57.52 -22.60 1.69
C PRO A 23 57.23 -23.73 2.72
N SER A 24 56.64 -24.82 2.20
CA SER A 24 56.29 -26.16 2.75
C SER A 24 54.81 -26.34 3.14
N SER A 25 54.04 -27.35 2.68
CA SER A 25 54.23 -28.73 2.16
C SER A 25 54.13 -29.86 3.20
N PHE A 26 52.90 -30.18 3.61
CA PHE A 26 52.47 -31.52 4.08
C PHE A 26 51.05 -31.74 3.54
N THR A 27 50.78 -32.60 2.55
CA THR A 27 50.74 -34.07 2.59
C THR A 27 49.89 -34.66 3.72
N SER A 28 48.59 -34.87 3.47
CA SER A 28 48.00 -36.22 3.49
C SER A 28 46.52 -36.20 3.14
N ARG A 29 46.13 -37.00 2.13
CA ARG A 29 44.74 -37.40 1.86
C ARG A 29 44.70 -38.93 1.88
N PRO A 30 43.80 -39.52 2.68
CA PRO A 30 42.94 -40.59 2.18
C PRO A 30 41.48 -40.21 2.47
N ALA A 31 40.59 -40.16 1.48
CA ALA A 31 39.96 -41.29 0.76
C ALA A 31 38.73 -41.84 1.55
N PRO A 32 37.62 -42.17 0.87
CA PRO A 32 36.31 -42.25 1.52
C PRO A 32 35.93 -43.66 1.99
N LEU A 33 35.31 -43.77 3.17
CA LEU A 33 34.66 -45.01 3.59
C LEU A 33 33.24 -45.09 3.02
N GLN A 34 33.13 -45.82 1.91
CA GLN A 34 31.86 -46.32 1.40
C GLN A 34 31.27 -47.32 2.41
N HIS A 35 29.98 -47.16 2.75
CA HIS A 35 29.21 -48.23 3.39
C HIS A 35 28.10 -48.65 2.43
N ALA A 36 28.04 -49.95 2.15
CA ALA A 36 27.13 -50.51 1.17
C ALA A 36 25.75 -50.81 1.77
N ARG A 37 24.72 -50.51 0.96
CA ARG A 37 23.44 -51.21 0.83
C ARG A 37 22.95 -52.08 2.01
N THR A 38 21.74 -51.77 2.47
CA THR A 38 20.77 -52.84 2.77
C THR A 38 19.42 -52.46 2.18
N THR A 39 18.89 -53.36 1.34
CA THR A 39 17.56 -53.29 0.74
C THR A 39 16.53 -53.92 1.68
N ALA A 40 15.42 -53.23 1.94
CA ALA A 40 14.20 -53.84 2.44
C ALA A 40 12.99 -53.17 1.78
N LEU A 41 12.02 -53.97 1.33
CA LEU A 41 10.87 -53.55 0.55
C LEU A 41 9.57 -53.80 1.33
N LEU A 42 8.64 -52.84 1.25
CA LEU A 42 7.18 -52.98 1.44
C LEU A 42 6.69 -53.27 2.88
N PRO A 43 5.39 -53.04 3.21
CA PRO A 43 4.26 -52.64 2.35
C PRO A 43 3.66 -51.23 2.64
N PRO A 44 2.81 -50.69 1.74
CA PRO A 44 2.21 -49.36 1.90
C PRO A 44 0.98 -49.37 2.80
N SER A 45 0.89 -48.41 3.73
CA SER A 45 -0.31 -48.14 4.51
C SER A 45 -1.31 -47.26 3.74
N TYR A 46 -2.57 -47.70 3.76
CA TYR A 46 -3.71 -47.12 3.04
C TYR A 46 -3.87 -45.60 3.22
N ILE A 47 -3.70 -44.84 2.12
CA ILE A 47 -4.17 -43.44 2.05
C ILE A 47 -5.61 -43.46 1.54
N CYS A 48 -6.53 -43.04 2.40
CA CYS A 48 -7.95 -42.88 2.06
C CYS A 48 -8.12 -41.81 0.97
N GLN A 49 -8.60 -42.20 -0.21
CA GLN A 49 -8.98 -41.26 -1.26
C GLN A 49 -10.22 -40.46 -0.81
N ARG A 50 -10.08 -39.14 -0.67
CA ARG A 50 -11.24 -38.25 -0.58
C ARG A 50 -11.94 -38.22 -1.94
N CYS A 51 -13.11 -38.84 -2.04
CA CYS A 51 -13.97 -38.73 -3.22
C CYS A 51 -14.42 -37.27 -3.39
N PHE A 52 -14.09 -36.65 -4.53
CA PHE A 52 -14.65 -35.37 -4.93
C PHE A 52 -16.06 -35.60 -5.48
N SER A 53 -17.08 -35.14 -4.75
CA SER A 53 -18.48 -35.25 -5.19
C SER A 53 -18.73 -34.37 -6.42
N GLN A 54 -18.83 -34.97 -7.61
CA GLN A 54 -19.32 -34.28 -8.81
C GLN A 54 -20.84 -34.16 -8.73
N THR A 55 -21.35 -32.93 -8.57
CA THR A 55 -22.78 -32.64 -8.68
C THR A 55 -23.22 -32.66 -10.14
N SER A 56 -24.27 -33.42 -10.44
CA SER A 56 -24.82 -33.55 -11.79
C SER A 56 -25.57 -32.30 -12.25
N ILE A 57 -25.20 -31.77 -13.41
CA ILE A 57 -25.94 -30.69 -14.09
C ILE A 57 -27.03 -31.35 -14.94
N LEU A 58 -28.27 -31.37 -14.45
CA LEU A 58 -29.41 -31.82 -15.24
C LEU A 58 -29.91 -30.70 -16.16
N GLY A 59 -29.71 -30.87 -17.46
CA GLY A 59 -30.31 -30.00 -18.48
C GLY A 59 -31.76 -30.39 -18.77
N ALA A 60 -32.69 -29.42 -18.66
CA ALA A 60 -34.03 -29.54 -19.20
C ALA A 60 -34.09 -28.88 -20.59
N LYS A 61 -34.27 -29.69 -21.64
CA LYS A 61 -34.38 -29.25 -23.04
C LYS A 61 -35.76 -29.58 -23.58
N LYS A 62 -36.55 -28.57 -23.97
CA LYS A 62 -37.66 -28.77 -24.90
C LYS A 62 -37.89 -27.55 -25.81
N ASN A 63 -37.85 -27.81 -27.12
CA ASN A 63 -38.39 -26.95 -28.18
C ASN A 63 -39.89 -26.63 -27.90
N LYS A 64 -40.56 -25.62 -28.48
CA LYS A 64 -40.51 -24.97 -29.81
C LYS A 64 -40.98 -23.50 -29.62
N GLU A 65 -40.92 -22.52 -30.54
CA GLU A 65 -40.55 -22.42 -31.97
C GLU A 65 -40.04 -20.96 -32.23
N LYS A 66 -40.31 -20.38 -33.40
CA LYS A 66 -40.35 -18.93 -33.73
C LYS A 66 -41.61 -18.70 -34.60
N PRO A 67 -42.12 -17.47 -34.68
CA PRO A 67 -41.89 -16.80 -35.97
C PRO A 67 -41.36 -15.36 -35.84
N ASN A 68 -40.75 -14.92 -36.94
CA ASN A 68 -40.12 -13.62 -37.15
C ASN A 68 -41.13 -12.65 -37.82
N ARG A 69 -41.13 -11.35 -37.48
CA ARG A 69 -41.16 -10.25 -38.47
C ARG A 69 -41.14 -8.83 -37.87
N ARG A 70 -40.20 -8.03 -38.40
CA ARG A 70 -40.29 -6.59 -38.78
C ARG A 70 -40.53 -5.53 -37.69
N GLY A 71 -39.72 -4.48 -37.73
CA GLY A 71 -39.94 -3.24 -37.00
C GLY A 71 -40.53 -2.12 -37.87
N SER A 72 -41.09 -1.13 -37.18
CA SER A 72 -41.46 0.23 -37.59
C SER A 72 -41.56 0.99 -36.24
N ALA A 73 -40.74 1.99 -35.91
CA ALA A 73 -40.62 3.33 -36.50
C ALA A 73 -41.89 4.17 -36.36
N ARG A 74 -41.75 5.31 -35.62
CA ARG A 74 -42.43 6.61 -35.80
C ARG A 74 -43.95 6.64 -35.48
N GLU A 75 -44.61 7.63 -34.89
CA GLU A 75 -44.43 8.89 -34.13
C GLU A 75 -45.88 9.35 -33.82
N GLU A 76 -46.09 10.55 -33.26
CA GLU A 76 -47.38 11.28 -33.25
C GLU A 76 -48.53 10.73 -32.36
N GLN A 77 -48.83 11.48 -31.30
CA GLN A 77 -50.22 11.68 -30.85
C GLN A 77 -50.34 13.07 -30.19
N GLU A 78 -50.71 14.06 -31.00
CA GLU A 78 -51.24 15.35 -30.53
C GLU A 78 -52.77 15.23 -30.40
N VAL A 79 -53.35 15.73 -29.31
CA VAL A 79 -54.77 16.12 -29.19
C VAL A 79 -54.84 17.29 -28.21
N GLU A 80 -55.23 18.45 -28.71
CA GLU A 80 -55.68 19.64 -27.94
C GLU A 80 -57.10 19.35 -27.37
N GLU A 81 -57.69 20.02 -26.36
CA GLU A 81 -57.78 21.45 -26.04
C GLU A 81 -58.16 21.65 -24.55
N GLU A 82 -57.99 22.89 -24.08
CA GLU A 82 -58.88 23.65 -23.15
C GLU A 82 -59.64 22.91 -22.02
N ASP A 83 -59.34 23.24 -20.75
CA ASP A 83 -60.17 24.22 -20.02
C ASP A 83 -59.51 24.67 -18.70
N ALA A 84 -59.78 25.90 -18.26
CA ALA A 84 -59.30 26.46 -17.00
C ALA A 84 -60.47 26.95 -16.13
N PRO A 85 -60.34 26.92 -14.80
CA PRO A 85 -60.31 28.22 -14.15
C PRO A 85 -59.35 28.33 -12.95
N LYS A 86 -58.69 29.48 -12.85
CA LYS A 86 -58.02 29.92 -11.60
C LYS A 86 -59.06 30.26 -10.54
N SER A 87 -58.93 29.70 -9.34
CA SER A 87 -59.50 30.30 -8.12
C SER A 87 -58.45 30.34 -7.00
N LYS A 88 -58.50 31.41 -6.19
CA LYS A 88 -57.54 31.66 -5.10
C LYS A 88 -57.99 30.92 -3.85
N GLY A 89 -57.14 30.05 -3.29
CA GLY A 89 -57.39 29.38 -2.01
C GLY A 89 -56.14 29.35 -1.13
N ARG A 90 -56.09 30.22 -0.11
CA ARG A 90 -54.98 30.30 0.86
C ARG A 90 -55.31 29.48 2.11
N SER A 91 -54.78 28.25 2.18
CA SER A 91 -54.73 27.41 3.38
C SER A 91 -53.37 26.69 3.36
N LYS A 92 -52.31 27.23 3.95
CA LYS A 92 -51.95 27.14 5.39
C LYS A 92 -52.20 25.75 6.00
N GLU A 93 -51.11 25.22 6.56
CA GLU A 93 -51.02 24.10 7.52
C GLU A 93 -51.33 22.67 7.03
N LYS A 94 -50.26 22.00 6.59
CA LYS A 94 -49.64 20.95 7.42
C LYS A 94 -48.13 20.83 7.13
N ALA A 95 -47.36 21.70 7.77
CA ALA A 95 -45.91 21.53 7.89
C ALA A 95 -45.63 20.40 8.88
N ALA A 96 -45.64 19.16 8.40
CA ALA A 96 -45.09 18.04 9.16
C ALA A 96 -43.57 18.21 9.19
N GLN A 97 -43.01 18.41 10.39
CA GLN A 97 -41.58 18.60 10.61
C GLN A 97 -40.83 17.30 10.27
N THR A 98 -40.34 17.21 9.03
CA THR A 98 -39.14 16.41 8.73
C THR A 98 -37.94 17.06 9.42
N PRO A 99 -36.88 16.31 9.79
CA PRO A 99 -35.68 16.90 10.39
C PRO A 99 -35.16 18.01 9.47
N ASP A 100 -34.78 19.13 10.07
CA ASP A 100 -34.56 20.41 9.39
C ASP A 100 -33.53 20.24 8.27
N PHE A 101 -34.01 20.20 7.01
CA PHE A 101 -33.11 20.11 5.86
C PHE A 101 -32.56 21.49 5.60
N ASP A 102 -31.40 21.77 6.18
CA ASP A 102 -30.66 22.99 5.93
C ASP A 102 -30.21 23.02 4.46
N TYR A 103 -30.99 23.75 3.66
CA TYR A 103 -30.75 23.93 2.24
C TYR A 103 -29.44 24.67 2.01
N ASP A 104 -29.06 25.62 2.86
CA ASP A 104 -27.81 26.38 2.69
C ASP A 104 -26.59 25.48 3.00
N ALA A 105 -26.67 24.64 4.05
CA ALA A 105 -25.67 23.62 4.33
C ALA A 105 -25.49 22.59 3.20
N ALA A 106 -26.54 22.32 2.41
CA ALA A 106 -26.44 21.43 1.25
C ALA A 106 -25.62 22.01 0.08
N PHE A 107 -25.49 23.34 0.01
CA PHE A 107 -24.62 24.04 -0.95
C PHE A 107 -23.23 24.34 -0.39
N ASP A 108 -23.04 24.25 0.93
CA ASP A 108 -21.72 24.37 1.55
C ASP A 108 -20.81 23.20 1.16
N LEU A 109 -19.75 23.52 0.42
CA LEU A 109 -18.72 22.57 -0.02
C LEU A 109 -17.60 22.37 1.01
N LYS A 110 -17.66 23.07 2.14
CA LYS A 110 -16.67 23.00 3.23
C LYS A 110 -16.50 21.57 3.75
N GLU A 111 -17.59 20.82 3.89
CA GLU A 111 -17.57 19.40 4.25
C GLU A 111 -16.69 18.58 3.29
N VAL A 112 -16.78 18.86 1.99
CA VAL A 112 -16.01 18.16 0.94
C VAL A 112 -14.53 18.55 1.01
N ASP A 113 -14.22 19.82 1.28
CA ASP A 113 -12.84 20.28 1.47
C ASP A 113 -12.20 19.69 2.75
N GLU A 114 -12.98 19.51 3.83
CA GLU A 114 -12.55 18.80 5.03
C GLU A 114 -12.38 17.28 4.82
N GLU A 115 -13.29 16.64 4.10
CA GLU A 115 -13.15 15.23 3.69
C GLU A 115 -11.88 15.05 2.85
N TYR A 116 -11.59 15.96 1.91
CA TYR A 116 -10.33 15.98 1.16
C TYR A 116 -9.11 16.26 2.04
N ALA A 117 -9.18 17.15 3.03
CA ALA A 117 -8.07 17.40 3.95
C ALA A 117 -7.73 16.17 4.79
N LYS A 118 -8.74 15.45 5.32
CA LYS A 118 -8.56 14.18 6.06
C LYS A 118 -7.93 13.09 5.19
N VAL A 119 -8.32 13.04 3.90
CA VAL A 119 -7.68 12.17 2.89
C VAL A 119 -6.21 12.58 2.70
N ASP A 120 -5.93 13.85 2.40
CA ASP A 120 -4.58 14.38 2.17
C ASP A 120 -3.65 14.10 3.37
N GLU A 121 -4.10 14.35 4.61
CA GLU A 121 -3.34 14.03 5.84
C GLU A 121 -2.98 12.55 5.99
N ARG A 122 -3.94 11.66 5.69
CA ARG A 122 -3.73 10.21 5.77
C ARG A 122 -2.66 9.75 4.78
N PHE A 123 -2.69 10.29 3.56
CA PHE A 123 -1.68 9.97 2.54
C PHE A 123 -0.33 10.65 2.82
N GLU A 124 -0.32 11.85 3.42
CA GLU A 124 0.90 12.51 3.84
C GLU A 124 1.64 11.73 4.96
N LYS A 125 0.91 11.13 5.91
CA LYS A 125 1.48 10.21 6.92
C LYS A 125 2.14 8.98 6.27
N ARG A 126 1.44 8.31 5.33
CA ARG A 126 2.03 7.19 4.56
C ARG A 126 3.26 7.59 3.75
N LEU A 127 3.25 8.79 3.15
CA LEU A 127 4.41 9.32 2.43
C LEU A 127 5.58 9.64 3.36
N GLN A 128 5.34 10.02 4.62
CA GLN A 128 6.40 10.17 5.63
C GLN A 128 6.98 8.82 6.03
N GLU A 129 6.14 7.81 6.31
CA GLU A 129 6.58 6.43 6.58
C GLU A 129 7.48 5.89 5.45
N PHE A 130 7.08 6.11 4.19
CA PHE A 130 7.86 5.74 3.01
C PHE A 130 9.20 6.50 2.92
N LYS A 131 9.27 7.77 3.34
CA LYS A 131 10.49 8.57 3.30
C LYS A 131 11.50 8.25 4.41
N VAL A 132 11.04 7.80 5.58
CA VAL A 132 11.90 7.56 6.77
C VAL A 132 12.70 6.27 6.68
N GLY A 133 12.14 5.21 6.09
CA GLY A 133 12.85 3.92 5.92
C GLY A 133 12.33 3.01 4.81
N GLY A 134 11.27 3.40 4.09
CA GLY A 134 10.58 2.52 3.15
C GLY A 134 10.12 1.23 3.84
N ARG A 135 10.45 0.08 3.26
CA ARG A 135 10.22 -1.26 3.84
C ARG A 135 10.86 -1.45 5.22
N PHE A 136 12.01 -0.83 5.47
CA PHE A 136 12.78 -0.99 6.71
C PHE A 136 12.63 0.20 7.65
N ASN A 137 11.40 0.44 8.10
CA ASN A 137 11.05 1.43 9.12
C ASN A 137 11.20 0.80 10.53
N PRO A 138 11.79 1.49 11.52
CA PRO A 138 11.97 0.92 12.86
C PRO A 138 10.65 0.58 13.56
N GLU A 139 9.59 1.36 13.32
CA GLU A 139 8.26 1.12 13.88
C GLU A 139 7.63 -0.17 13.33
N VAL A 140 7.77 -0.40 12.01
CA VAL A 140 7.25 -1.60 11.35
C VAL A 140 8.03 -2.84 11.82
N LEU A 141 9.35 -2.72 11.97
CA LEU A 141 10.17 -3.79 12.55
C LEU A 141 9.82 -4.04 14.03
N GLY A 142 9.56 -2.98 14.81
CA GLY A 142 9.11 -3.06 16.20
C GLY A 142 7.72 -3.69 16.39
N GLN A 143 6.85 -3.65 15.38
CA GLN A 143 5.54 -4.32 15.36
C GLN A 143 5.60 -5.82 15.03
N LEU A 144 6.75 -6.32 14.53
CA LEU A 144 6.94 -7.71 14.16
C LEU A 144 6.58 -8.65 15.32
N GLN A 145 5.75 -9.65 15.04
CA GLN A 145 5.23 -10.60 16.02
C GLN A 145 6.22 -11.74 16.27
N ILE A 146 6.62 -11.91 17.52
CA ILE A 146 7.69 -12.84 17.93
C ILE A 146 7.19 -13.74 19.05
N LYS A 147 7.43 -15.04 18.89
CA LYS A 147 7.15 -16.07 19.91
C LYS A 147 8.46 -16.42 20.61
N PRO A 148 8.76 -15.87 21.80
CA PRO A 148 10.03 -16.10 22.48
C PRO A 148 10.20 -17.57 22.86
N ASP A 149 9.15 -18.21 23.36
CA ASP A 149 9.12 -19.65 23.61
C ASP A 149 8.16 -20.35 22.65
N LYS A 150 8.61 -21.44 22.02
CA LYS A 150 7.79 -22.26 21.12
C LYS A 150 6.66 -23.00 21.85
N ASN A 151 6.80 -23.16 23.17
CA ASN A 151 5.87 -23.91 24.03
C ASN A 151 4.77 -23.02 24.63
N LEU A 152 4.95 -21.69 24.61
CA LEU A 152 3.95 -20.74 25.08
C LEU A 152 3.14 -20.20 23.89
N PRO A 153 1.82 -20.03 24.01
CA PRO A 153 0.99 -19.49 22.93
C PRO A 153 1.15 -17.97 22.73
N GLY A 154 1.87 -17.29 23.63
CA GLY A 154 2.09 -15.84 23.60
C GLY A 154 2.97 -15.38 22.43
N SER A 155 2.47 -14.40 21.68
CA SER A 155 3.23 -13.63 20.71
C SER A 155 3.32 -12.20 21.21
N TYR A 156 4.52 -11.63 21.16
CA TYR A 156 4.83 -10.28 21.59
C TYR A 156 5.43 -9.48 20.42
N PRO A 157 5.11 -8.19 20.27
CA PRO A 157 5.77 -7.35 19.28
C PRO A 157 7.25 -7.13 19.66
N LEU A 158 8.14 -7.08 18.67
CA LEU A 158 9.59 -6.94 18.87
C LEU A 158 9.95 -5.79 19.83
N ARG A 159 9.24 -4.67 19.76
CA ARG A 159 9.44 -3.48 20.63
C ARG A 159 9.36 -3.75 22.14
N GLU A 160 8.74 -4.86 22.56
CA GLU A 160 8.64 -5.25 23.97
C GLU A 160 9.80 -6.17 24.40
N LEU A 161 10.46 -6.84 23.44
CA LEU A 161 11.58 -7.76 23.67
C LEU A 161 12.96 -7.16 23.32
N ALA A 162 12.97 -6.05 22.57
CA ALA A 162 14.17 -5.39 22.08
C ALA A 162 13.92 -3.91 21.73
N GLN A 163 14.96 -3.08 21.88
CA GLN A 163 14.99 -1.72 21.39
C GLN A 163 15.51 -1.68 19.94
N VAL A 164 14.74 -1.11 19.02
CA VAL A 164 15.11 -0.97 17.60
C VAL A 164 15.65 0.44 17.34
N VAL A 165 16.91 0.54 16.88
CA VAL A 165 17.62 1.82 16.68
C VAL A 165 18.25 1.87 15.29
N HIS A 166 18.11 3.01 14.60
CA HIS A 166 18.80 3.23 13.33
C HIS A 166 20.25 3.65 13.57
N ARG A 167 21.21 2.79 13.20
CA ARG A 167 22.66 3.08 13.25
C ARG A 167 23.13 3.99 12.12
N GLY A 168 22.22 4.42 11.25
CA GLY A 168 22.49 5.25 10.07
C GLY A 168 22.76 4.43 8.81
N GLY A 169 22.76 5.11 7.66
CA GLY A 169 22.98 4.49 6.35
C GLY A 169 21.97 3.40 6.02
N ARG A 170 22.43 2.15 5.97
CA ARG A 170 21.64 0.95 5.63
C ARG A 170 21.68 -0.12 6.73
N SER A 171 21.78 0.30 7.98
CA SER A 171 21.89 -0.62 9.12
C SER A 171 20.95 -0.26 10.27
N VAL A 172 20.21 -1.25 10.76
CA VAL A 172 19.37 -1.18 11.95
C VAL A 172 20.00 -2.06 13.03
N SER A 173 20.13 -1.52 14.23
CA SER A 173 20.52 -2.24 15.44
C SER A 173 19.27 -2.65 16.20
N ILE A 174 19.16 -3.92 16.53
CA ILE A 174 18.13 -4.47 17.41
C ILE A 174 18.86 -4.88 18.70
N MET A 175 18.69 -4.10 19.76
CA MET A 175 19.28 -4.34 21.07
C MET A 175 18.30 -5.20 21.88
N VAL A 176 18.60 -6.47 22.04
CA VAL A 176 17.71 -7.45 22.68
C VAL A 176 17.85 -7.37 24.21
N SER A 177 16.73 -7.47 24.94
CA SER A 177 16.74 -7.44 26.41
C SER A 177 17.47 -8.64 27.03
N ASP A 178 17.20 -9.86 26.54
CA ASP A 178 17.73 -11.12 27.08
C ASP A 178 18.31 -12.04 25.99
N GLN A 179 19.37 -12.78 26.34
CA GLN A 179 20.04 -13.71 25.41
C GLN A 179 19.15 -14.85 24.90
N SER A 180 18.12 -15.24 25.66
CA SER A 180 17.13 -16.25 25.29
C SER A 180 16.35 -15.86 24.02
N TYR A 181 15.99 -14.56 23.90
CA TYR A 181 15.15 -14.06 22.82
C TYR A 181 15.91 -13.86 21.50
N ILE A 182 17.24 -13.85 21.50
CA ILE A 182 18.06 -13.64 20.29
C ILE A 182 17.70 -14.65 19.18
N LYS A 183 17.57 -15.94 19.50
CA LYS A 183 17.23 -16.98 18.50
C LYS A 183 15.80 -16.84 17.95
N PRO A 184 14.75 -16.69 18.79
CA PRO A 184 13.41 -16.30 18.35
C PRO A 184 13.38 -15.06 17.45
N ILE A 185 14.09 -13.99 17.82
CA ILE A 185 14.12 -12.73 17.07
C ILE A 185 14.78 -12.92 15.71
N MET A 186 15.97 -13.53 15.64
CA MET A 186 16.63 -13.84 14.36
C MET A 186 15.72 -14.68 13.45
N SER A 187 15.05 -15.69 14.00
CA SER A 187 14.11 -16.54 13.27
C SER A 187 12.85 -15.79 12.81
N ALA A 188 12.32 -14.86 13.61
CA ALA A 188 11.13 -14.08 13.24
C ALA A 188 11.45 -13.07 12.13
N VAL A 189 12.58 -12.37 12.21
CA VAL A 189 13.01 -11.42 11.16
C VAL A 189 13.32 -12.17 9.86
N GLN A 190 14.00 -13.32 9.93
CA GLN A 190 14.30 -14.15 8.75
C GLN A 190 13.04 -14.70 8.08
N ASN A 191 12.04 -15.18 8.84
CA ASN A 191 10.82 -15.75 8.28
C ASN A 191 9.75 -14.70 7.90
N SER A 192 10.01 -13.41 8.12
CA SER A 192 9.05 -12.35 7.81
C SER A 192 8.99 -12.06 6.32
N GLU A 193 7.77 -11.94 5.77
CA GLU A 193 7.55 -11.55 4.37
C GLU A 193 8.11 -10.13 4.08
N GLU A 194 8.04 -9.24 5.07
CA GLU A 194 8.41 -7.84 4.93
C GLU A 194 9.88 -7.51 5.26
N PHE A 195 10.69 -8.46 5.75
CA PHE A 195 12.13 -8.26 5.87
C PHE A 195 12.93 -9.35 5.14
N ASN A 196 12.64 -10.62 5.40
CA ASN A 196 13.29 -11.81 4.78
C ASN A 196 14.83 -11.72 4.78
N GLN A 197 15.42 -11.27 5.90
CA GLN A 197 16.86 -11.06 6.07
C GLN A 197 17.32 -11.70 7.37
N GLN A 198 18.56 -12.16 7.42
CA GLN A 198 19.15 -12.77 8.63
C GLN A 198 19.95 -11.72 9.42
N PRO A 199 19.50 -11.30 10.61
CA PRO A 199 20.27 -10.41 11.47
C PRO A 199 21.60 -11.06 11.86
N GLN A 200 22.67 -10.27 11.83
CA GLN A 200 24.00 -10.70 12.27
C GLN A 200 24.22 -10.31 13.73
N ARG A 201 24.92 -11.13 14.52
CA ARG A 201 25.35 -10.74 15.86
C ARG A 201 26.53 -9.79 15.76
N ASP A 202 26.56 -8.78 16.62
CA ASP A 202 27.74 -7.93 16.77
C ASP A 202 28.83 -8.70 17.55
N PRO A 203 30.10 -8.75 17.08
CA PRO A 203 31.18 -9.39 17.84
C PRO A 203 31.52 -8.67 19.15
N ASP A 204 31.20 -7.38 19.27
CA ASP A 204 31.52 -6.58 20.45
C ASP A 204 30.38 -6.57 21.49
N ASN A 205 29.16 -7.02 21.11
CA ASN A 205 27.98 -7.03 21.98
C ASN A 205 27.02 -8.20 21.66
N ASP A 206 27.06 -9.24 22.50
CA ASP A 206 26.22 -10.46 22.37
C ASP A 206 24.72 -10.20 22.31
N LEU A 207 24.23 -9.09 22.89
CA LEU A 207 22.81 -8.72 22.91
C LEU A 207 22.39 -7.87 21.70
N GLU A 208 23.33 -7.47 20.84
CA GLU A 208 23.05 -6.66 19.66
C GLU A 208 22.96 -7.50 18.37
N LEU A 209 21.86 -7.28 17.64
CA LEU A 209 21.65 -7.83 16.30
C LEU A 209 21.68 -6.71 15.27
N LEU A 210 22.65 -6.75 14.36
CA LEU A 210 22.81 -5.82 13.26
C LEU A 210 22.13 -6.36 11.99
N LEU A 211 21.09 -5.66 11.54
CA LEU A 211 20.35 -5.93 10.31
C LEU A 211 20.87 -5.01 9.20
N LYS A 212 21.42 -5.60 8.13
CA LYS A 212 21.91 -4.87 6.95
C LYS A 212 20.82 -4.81 5.88
N ILE A 213 20.31 -3.61 5.64
CA ILE A 213 19.28 -3.35 4.63
C ILE A 213 19.90 -3.50 3.23
N GLU A 214 19.56 -4.59 2.55
CA GLU A 214 19.83 -4.72 1.12
C GLU A 214 19.09 -3.64 0.31
N PRO A 215 19.69 -3.12 -0.78
CA PRO A 215 19.05 -2.11 -1.60
C PRO A 215 17.83 -2.72 -2.32
N GLU A 216 16.65 -2.17 -2.05
CA GLU A 216 15.41 -2.50 -2.77
C GLU A 216 15.54 -2.17 -4.26
N ASN A 217 14.92 -2.99 -5.12
CA ASN A 217 14.92 -2.74 -6.56
C ASN A 217 14.25 -1.37 -6.85
N PRO A 218 14.91 -0.45 -7.59
CA PRO A 218 14.38 0.89 -7.84
C PRO A 218 13.01 0.89 -8.54
N GLU A 219 12.71 -0.15 -9.32
CA GLU A 219 11.39 -0.30 -9.94
C GLU A 219 10.29 -0.67 -8.94
N GLU A 220 10.58 -1.52 -7.96
CA GLU A 220 9.63 -1.96 -6.93
C GLU A 220 9.28 -0.81 -6.00
N GLN A 221 10.30 -0.04 -5.60
CA GLN A 221 10.12 1.19 -4.84
C GLN A 221 9.22 2.20 -5.59
N GLN A 222 9.41 2.36 -6.91
CA GLN A 222 8.53 3.20 -7.74
C GLN A 222 7.12 2.63 -7.90
N LYS A 223 6.96 1.31 -8.04
CA LYS A 223 5.66 0.64 -8.12
C LYS A 223 4.86 0.84 -6.82
N ARG A 224 5.51 0.71 -5.65
CA ARG A 224 4.91 0.99 -4.33
C ARG A 224 4.46 2.44 -4.19
N LEU A 225 5.34 3.41 -4.52
CA LEU A 225 4.96 4.83 -4.49
C LEU A 225 3.77 5.14 -5.38
N LYS A 226 3.74 4.60 -6.61
CA LYS A 226 2.60 4.75 -7.54
C LYS A 226 1.33 4.09 -7.00
N GLY A 227 1.44 2.95 -6.32
CA GLY A 227 0.34 2.29 -5.62
C GLY A 227 -0.31 3.20 -4.58
N GLU A 228 0.49 3.83 -3.71
CA GLU A 228 0.01 4.79 -2.72
C GLU A 228 -0.58 6.06 -3.37
N CYS A 229 0.05 6.61 -4.41
CA CYS A 229 -0.49 7.75 -5.15
C CYS A 229 -1.81 7.42 -5.88
N ASN A 230 -1.99 6.19 -6.35
CA ASN A 230 -3.26 5.74 -6.92
C ASN A 230 -4.33 5.59 -5.82
N SER A 231 -3.99 4.98 -4.67
CA SER A 231 -4.89 4.91 -3.52
C SER A 231 -5.33 6.30 -3.03
N TRP A 232 -4.47 7.31 -3.12
CA TRP A 232 -4.82 8.71 -2.84
C TRP A 232 -5.86 9.27 -3.82
N LYS A 233 -5.64 9.07 -5.13
CA LYS A 233 -6.62 9.45 -6.16
C LYS A 233 -7.95 8.71 -5.98
N ASP A 234 -7.91 7.44 -5.54
CA ASP A 234 -9.11 6.65 -5.26
C ASP A 234 -9.88 7.15 -4.03
N GLY A 235 -9.20 7.52 -2.94
CA GLY A 235 -9.86 8.16 -1.79
C GLY A 235 -10.57 9.48 -2.13
N ILE A 236 -10.02 10.26 -3.07
CA ILE A 236 -10.67 11.48 -3.57
C ILE A 236 -11.89 11.16 -4.45
N ARG A 237 -11.82 10.09 -5.27
CA ARG A 237 -12.96 9.61 -6.06
C ARG A 237 -14.07 9.06 -5.16
N GLU A 238 -13.72 8.44 -4.05
CA GLU A 238 -14.65 7.95 -3.02
C GLU A 238 -15.44 9.10 -2.39
N VAL A 239 -14.79 10.18 -1.98
CA VAL A 239 -15.44 11.41 -1.48
C VAL A 239 -16.41 12.03 -2.50
N LEU A 240 -16.09 12.00 -3.80
CA LEU A 240 -17.04 12.42 -4.83
C LEU A 240 -18.20 11.42 -4.98
N ALA A 241 -17.98 10.12 -4.81
CA ALA A 241 -19.02 9.11 -4.85
C ALA A 241 -19.99 9.22 -3.64
N THR A 242 -19.47 9.43 -2.43
CA THR A 242 -20.29 9.69 -1.23
C THR A 242 -21.11 10.96 -1.40
N ARG A 243 -20.53 12.07 -1.88
CA ARG A 243 -21.27 13.32 -2.10
C ARG A 243 -22.32 13.20 -3.21
N LYS A 244 -22.06 12.46 -4.29
CA LYS A 244 -23.09 12.12 -5.30
C LYS A 244 -24.23 11.29 -4.73
N ASN A 245 -23.94 10.35 -3.83
CA ASN A 245 -24.97 9.58 -3.13
C ASN A 245 -25.80 10.48 -2.20
N LYS A 246 -25.18 11.44 -1.49
CA LYS A 246 -25.87 12.50 -0.73
C LYS A 246 -26.82 13.32 -1.66
N HIS A 247 -26.32 13.82 -2.80
CA HIS A 247 -27.14 14.56 -3.78
C HIS A 247 -28.32 13.73 -4.33
N ALA A 248 -28.10 12.44 -4.64
CA ALA A 248 -29.14 11.55 -5.11
C ALA A 248 -30.21 11.25 -4.03
N ALA A 249 -29.84 11.23 -2.75
CA ALA A 249 -30.79 11.13 -1.65
C ALA A 249 -31.64 12.41 -1.52
N TRP A 250 -31.03 13.59 -1.60
CA TRP A 250 -31.73 14.88 -1.55
C TRP A 250 -32.71 15.08 -2.72
N LEU A 251 -32.33 14.60 -3.92
CA LEU A 251 -33.23 14.58 -5.08
C LEU A 251 -34.44 13.65 -4.88
N LYS A 252 -34.25 12.46 -4.32
CA LYS A 252 -35.34 11.51 -3.99
C LYS A 252 -36.28 12.07 -2.93
N ALA A 253 -35.74 12.75 -1.92
CA ALA A 253 -36.49 13.43 -0.87
C ALA A 253 -37.15 14.75 -1.35
N LYS A 254 -36.90 15.19 -2.59
CA LYS A 254 -37.40 16.44 -3.19
C LYS A 254 -36.97 17.71 -2.46
N HIS A 255 -35.87 17.66 -1.70
CA HIS A 255 -35.31 18.82 -1.02
C HIS A 255 -34.55 19.77 -1.98
N ILE A 256 -34.10 19.26 -3.13
CA ILE A 256 -33.26 19.98 -4.10
C ILE A 256 -33.81 19.75 -5.52
N THR A 257 -33.74 20.77 -6.38
CA THR A 257 -34.20 20.68 -7.77
C THR A 257 -33.17 19.97 -8.67
N LYS A 258 -33.62 19.35 -9.76
CA LYS A 258 -32.75 18.59 -10.69
C LYS A 258 -31.59 19.42 -11.26
N ASP A 259 -31.77 20.73 -11.42
CA ASP A 259 -30.72 21.61 -11.95
C ASP A 259 -29.70 22.02 -10.89
N ASP A 260 -30.14 22.31 -9.65
CA ASP A 260 -29.26 22.52 -8.50
C ASP A 260 -28.30 21.34 -8.31
N ALA A 261 -28.83 20.11 -8.32
CA ALA A 261 -28.04 18.89 -8.19
C ALA A 261 -26.96 18.78 -9.30
N LYS A 262 -27.28 19.14 -10.55
CA LYS A 262 -26.27 19.21 -11.64
C LYS A 262 -25.22 20.28 -11.38
N THR A 263 -25.58 21.43 -10.80
CA THR A 263 -24.60 22.49 -10.50
C THR A 263 -23.66 22.08 -9.36
N LEU A 264 -24.19 21.41 -8.32
CA LEU A 264 -23.40 20.85 -7.23
C LEU A 264 -22.45 19.76 -7.74
N ASP A 265 -22.94 18.81 -8.54
CA ASP A 265 -22.10 17.77 -9.16
C ASP A 265 -20.96 18.36 -10.01
N LYS A 266 -21.23 19.43 -10.76
CA LYS A 266 -20.20 20.16 -11.54
C LYS A 266 -19.16 20.82 -10.63
N LYS A 267 -19.60 21.50 -9.54
CA LYS A 267 -18.70 22.14 -8.57
C LYS A 267 -17.80 21.11 -7.86
N VAL A 268 -18.39 20.04 -7.32
CA VAL A 268 -17.65 18.96 -6.64
C VAL A 268 -16.67 18.28 -7.60
N LYS A 269 -17.08 18.00 -8.84
CA LYS A 269 -16.16 17.46 -9.86
C LYS A 269 -15.00 18.42 -10.16
N ALA A 270 -15.26 19.72 -10.32
CA ALA A 270 -14.20 20.69 -10.55
C ALA A 270 -13.22 20.83 -9.37
N MET A 271 -13.66 20.58 -8.13
CA MET A 271 -12.78 20.50 -6.96
C MET A 271 -11.93 19.22 -6.98
N GLN A 272 -12.54 18.06 -7.28
CA GLN A 272 -11.81 16.81 -7.48
C GLN A 272 -10.73 16.94 -8.57
N ASP A 273 -11.08 17.46 -9.76
CA ASP A 273 -10.17 17.50 -10.91
C ASP A 273 -8.92 18.36 -10.57
N LYS A 274 -9.10 19.49 -9.87
CA LYS A 274 -7.99 20.31 -9.32
C LYS A 274 -7.13 19.56 -8.31
N LYS A 275 -7.74 18.84 -7.36
CA LYS A 275 -7.00 18.07 -6.34
C LYS A 275 -6.21 16.93 -6.97
N ILE A 276 -6.76 16.22 -7.96
CA ILE A 276 -6.05 15.17 -8.71
C ILE A 276 -4.86 15.76 -9.47
N GLU A 277 -4.99 16.93 -10.11
CA GLU A 277 -3.88 17.59 -10.79
C GLU A 277 -2.73 17.96 -9.82
N VAL A 278 -3.05 18.43 -8.61
CA VAL A 278 -2.06 18.68 -7.55
C VAL A 278 -1.36 17.39 -7.12
N ILE A 279 -2.09 16.29 -6.98
CA ILE A 279 -1.53 14.97 -6.63
C ILE A 279 -0.62 14.45 -7.74
N GLU A 280 -1.00 14.59 -9.01
CA GLU A 280 -0.15 14.17 -10.13
C GLU A 280 1.14 14.98 -10.24
N LYS A 281 1.10 16.28 -9.92
CA LYS A 281 2.30 17.11 -9.78
C LYS A 281 3.18 16.60 -8.62
N ARG A 282 2.59 16.30 -7.46
CA ARG A 282 3.29 15.79 -6.28
C ARG A 282 3.89 14.39 -6.52
N GLU A 283 3.17 13.50 -7.20
CA GLU A 283 3.62 12.17 -7.63
C GLU A 283 4.86 12.29 -8.52
N LYS A 284 4.81 13.14 -9.56
CA LYS A 284 5.96 13.39 -10.46
C LYS A 284 7.18 13.90 -9.70
N GLN A 285 6.98 14.84 -8.77
CA GLN A 285 8.05 15.34 -7.89
C GLN A 285 8.65 14.22 -7.02
N LEU A 286 7.83 13.39 -6.37
CA LEU A 286 8.29 12.28 -5.53
C LEU A 286 9.04 11.21 -6.33
N VAL A 287 8.56 10.84 -7.52
CA VAL A 287 9.26 9.91 -8.42
C VAL A 287 10.62 10.49 -8.85
N GLN A 288 10.69 11.79 -9.13
CA GLN A 288 11.94 12.47 -9.47
C GLN A 288 12.89 12.59 -8.25
N GLU A 289 12.38 12.84 -7.04
CA GLU A 289 13.15 12.78 -5.79
C GLU A 289 13.79 11.40 -5.59
N LEU A 290 13.03 10.32 -5.80
CA LEU A 290 13.55 8.95 -5.69
C LEU A 290 14.64 8.67 -6.73
N ALA A 291 14.39 8.99 -8.00
CA ALA A 291 15.39 8.81 -9.06
C ALA A 291 16.68 9.62 -8.79
N ASN A 292 16.56 10.83 -8.22
CA ASN A 292 17.70 11.66 -7.84
C ASN A 292 18.45 11.12 -6.61
N LYS A 293 17.75 10.55 -5.62
CA LYS A 293 18.38 9.85 -4.49
C LYS A 293 19.14 8.61 -4.95
N GLN A 294 18.54 7.81 -5.82
CA GLN A 294 19.15 6.60 -6.39
C GLN A 294 20.42 6.91 -7.20
N LYS A 295 20.49 8.05 -7.90
CA LYS A 295 21.70 8.52 -8.61
C LYS A 295 22.82 9.05 -7.70
N ARG A 296 22.57 9.25 -6.41
CA ARG A 296 23.53 9.78 -5.43
C ARG A 296 24.09 8.72 -4.48
N LEU A 297 23.59 7.49 -4.58
CA LEU A 297 24.01 6.31 -3.80
C LEU A 297 24.91 5.40 -4.65
#